data_AF-A0A160PGJ2-F1
#
_entry.id   AF-A0A160PGJ2-F1
#
_cell.length_a   1.000
_cell.length_b   1.000
_cell.length_c   1.000
_cell.angle_alpha   90.00
_cell.angle_beta   90.00
_cell.angle_gamma   90.00
#
_symmetry.space_group_name_H-M   'P 1'
#
loop_
_entity.id
_entity.type
_entity.pdbx_description
1 polymer ?
#
loop_
_entity_poly.entity_id
_entity_poly.type
_entity_poly.pdbx_seq_one_letter_code
_entity_poly.pdbx_strand_id
1 'polypeptide(L)' 'MSTDTEMHRQLLGALKDAQGKGDGSFEKAVTAAFEHVFEHLGRLNDHVSPSSPDGGDRHLQPGESPTLR' A
#
# COMPACT_ATOMS: atom_id res chain seq x y z
N MET A 1 10.66 2.04 3.78
CA MET A 1 9.68 3.08 3.39
C MET A 1 10.20 4.00 2.29
N SER A 2 11.46 4.47 2.31
CA SER A 2 12.02 5.33 1.24
C SER A 2 12.04 4.69 -0.17
N THR A 3 12.17 3.37 -0.25
CA THR A 3 12.17 2.61 -1.51
C THR A 3 10.82 2.64 -2.23
N ASP A 4 9.73 2.74 -1.46
CA ASP A 4 8.36 2.69 -1.99
C ASP A 4 7.98 4.02 -2.66
N THR A 5 8.46 5.12 -2.10
CA THR A 5 8.26 6.47 -2.66
C THR A 5 8.99 6.65 -4.00
N GLU A 6 10.16 6.03 -4.16
CA GLU A 6 10.91 6.03 -5.42
C GLU A 6 10.23 5.16 -6.49
N MET A 7 9.70 4.01 -6.11
CA MET A 7 8.92 3.14 -6.99
C MET A 7 7.65 3.84 -7.48
N HIS A 8 6.93 4.54 -6.60
CA HIS A 8 5.77 5.37 -6.96
C HIS A 8 6.11 6.46 -7.98
N ARG A 9 7.26 7.15 -7.83
CA ARG A 9 7.70 8.16 -8.80
C ARG A 9 8.00 7.56 -10.17
N GLN A 10 8.64 6.38 -10.20
CA GLN A 10 8.92 5.67 -11.45
C GLN A 10 7.63 5.21 -12.16
N LEU A 11 6.67 4.66 -11.42
CA LEU A 11 5.37 4.25 -11.97
C LEU A 11 4.57 5.45 -12.52
N LEU A 12 4.57 6.57 -11.80
CA LEU A 12 3.96 7.82 -12.30
C LEU A 12 4.68 8.36 -13.54
N GLY A 13 6.00 8.24 -13.60
CA GLY A 13 6.78 8.58 -14.79
C GLY A 13 6.38 7.71 -15.99
N ALA A 14 6.32 6.40 -15.80
CA ALA A 14 5.93 5.44 -16.83
C ALA A 14 4.50 5.69 -17.35
N LEU A 15 3.55 6.01 -16.48
CA LEU A 15 2.17 6.35 -16.86
C LEU A 15 2.12 7.60 -17.75
N LYS A 16 2.85 8.65 -17.37
CA LYS A 16 2.92 9.90 -18.14
C LYS A 16 3.60 9.70 -19.49
N ASP A 17 4.68 8.91 -19.52
CA ASP A 17 5.42 8.65 -20.75
C ASP A 17 4.63 7.75 -21.72
N ALA A 18 3.76 6.89 -21.19
CA ALA A 18 2.92 6.00 -21.98
C ALA A 18 1.61 6.65 -22.47
N GLN A 19 1.19 7.77 -21.86
CA GLN A 19 -0.07 8.43 -22.17
C GLN A 19 -0.14 8.87 -23.64
N GLY A 20 -1.20 8.46 -24.33
CA GLY A 20 -1.46 8.87 -25.71
C GLY A 20 -0.62 8.17 -26.79
N LYS A 21 0.25 7.21 -26.42
CA LYS A 21 1.04 6.45 -27.41
C LYS A 21 0.18 5.49 -28.24
N GLY A 22 -0.86 4.88 -27.65
CA GLY A 22 -1.76 3.97 -28.37
C GLY A 22 -1.17 2.59 -28.70
N ASP A 23 0.07 2.32 -28.28
CA ASP A 23 0.78 1.05 -28.51
C ASP A 23 0.60 0.00 -27.38
N GLY A 24 -0.39 0.17 -26.51
CA GLY A 24 -0.60 -0.74 -25.36
C GLY A 24 0.35 -0.49 -24.17
N SER A 25 1.25 0.51 -24.27
CA SER A 25 2.22 0.85 -23.22
C SER A 25 1.56 1.44 -21.98
N PHE A 26 0.44 2.14 -22.16
CA PHE A 26 -0.31 2.75 -21.06
C PHE A 26 -0.97 1.67 -20.20
N GLU A 27 -1.62 0.72 -20.83
CA GLU A 27 -2.27 -0.43 -20.20
C GLU A 27 -1.25 -1.22 -19.38
N LYS A 28 -0.06 -1.49 -19.94
CA LYS A 28 1.05 -2.15 -19.21
C LYS A 28 1.52 -1.34 -18.00
N ALA A 29 1.69 -0.03 -18.16
CA ALA A 29 2.12 0.85 -17.07
C ALA A 29 1.06 0.92 -15.95
N VAL A 30 -0.22 0.94 -16.31
CA VAL A 30 -1.35 0.91 -15.36
C VAL A 30 -1.37 -0.41 -14.59
N THR A 31 -1.26 -1.56 -15.28
CA THR A 31 -1.22 -2.87 -14.61
C THR A 31 -0.07 -2.95 -13.61
N ALA A 32 1.14 -2.56 -14.02
CA ALA A 32 2.31 -2.57 -13.14
C ALA A 32 2.14 -1.63 -11.92
N ALA A 33 1.49 -0.48 -12.11
CA ALA A 33 1.21 0.44 -11.01
C ALA A 33 0.23 -0.16 -9.99
N PHE A 34 -0.84 -0.81 -10.45
CA PHE A 34 -1.80 -1.45 -9.56
C PHE A 34 -1.21 -2.68 -8.85
N GLU A 35 -0.42 -3.51 -9.54
CA GLU A 35 0.29 -4.63 -8.92
C GLU A 35 1.16 -4.16 -7.75
N HIS A 36 1.89 -3.05 -7.92
CA HIS A 36 2.71 -2.48 -6.86
C HIS A 36 1.87 -1.95 -5.69
N VAL A 37 0.73 -1.29 -5.96
CA VAL A 37 -0.20 -0.84 -4.90
C VAL A 37 -0.75 -2.02 -4.10
N PHE A 38 -1.16 -3.10 -4.78
CA PHE A 38 -1.67 -4.29 -4.09
C PHE A 38 -0.58 -5.00 -3.28
N GLU A 39 0.65 -5.09 -3.80
CA GLU A 39 1.80 -5.58 -3.03
C GLU A 39 2.02 -4.72 -1.77
N HIS A 40 1.98 -3.41 -1.91
CA HIS A 40 2.19 -2.48 -0.80
C HIS A 40 1.09 -2.61 0.27
N LEU A 41 -0.18 -2.69 -0.15
CA LEU A 41 -1.30 -2.93 0.74
C LEU A 41 -1.23 -4.31 1.42
N GLY A 42 -0.80 -5.33 0.70
CA GLY A 42 -0.56 -6.66 1.24
C GLY A 42 0.50 -6.66 2.34
N ARG A 43 1.64 -6.00 2.10
CA ARG A 43 2.70 -5.84 3.10
C ARG A 43 2.27 -5.02 4.31
N LEU A 44 1.47 -3.97 4.11
CA LEU A 44 0.89 -3.21 5.21
C LEU A 44 -0.04 -4.08 6.07
N ASN A 45 -0.88 -4.90 5.44
CA ASN A 45 -1.77 -5.81 6.16
C ASN A 45 -1.00 -6.93 6.90
N ASP A 46 0.05 -7.45 6.29
CA ASP A 46 0.94 -8.47 6.89
C ASP A 46 1.76 -7.89 8.06
N HIS A 47 2.25 -6.64 7.94
CA HIS A 47 2.90 -5.92 9.04
C HIS A 47 1.96 -5.55 10.19
N VAL A 48 0.64 -5.46 9.95
CA VAL A 48 -0.39 -5.32 11.00
C VAL A 48 -0.75 -6.68 11.62
N SER A 49 -0.23 -7.80 11.10
CA SER A 49 -0.46 -9.13 11.68
C SER A 49 0.76 -10.04 11.60
N PRO A 50 1.64 -9.92 12.60
CA PRO A 50 2.13 -11.12 13.26
C PRO A 50 2.05 -10.98 14.78
N SER A 51 0.98 -11.56 15.38
CA SER A 51 0.82 -12.02 16.78
C SER A 51 -0.39 -11.43 17.51
N SER A 52 -1.51 -12.16 17.49
CA SER A 52 -2.02 -12.82 18.70
C SER A 52 -3.10 -13.85 18.32
N PRO A 53 -3.04 -15.08 18.84
CA PRO A 53 -4.14 -16.06 18.75
C PRO A 53 -5.24 -15.76 19.78
N ASP A 54 -5.51 -14.48 20.05
CA ASP A 54 -6.60 -14.05 20.93
C ASP A 54 -7.36 -12.94 20.22
N GLY A 55 -8.51 -13.31 19.66
CA GLY A 55 -9.46 -12.34 19.17
C GLY A 55 -10.07 -11.62 20.36
N GLY A 56 -9.63 -10.40 20.65
CA GLY A 56 -10.29 -9.58 21.65
C GLY A 56 -9.40 -8.45 22.15
N ASP A 57 -9.93 -7.24 22.11
CA ASP A 57 -9.46 -6.05 22.84
C ASP A 57 -8.01 -5.56 22.59
N ARG A 58 -7.92 -4.42 21.89
CA ARG A 58 -6.76 -3.53 22.00
C ARG A 58 -6.57 -3.19 23.48
N HIS A 59 -5.54 -3.75 24.10
CA HIS A 59 -5.17 -3.41 25.46
C HIS A 59 -4.80 -1.92 25.52
N LEU A 60 -5.62 -1.12 26.19
CA LEU A 60 -5.32 0.28 26.48
C LEU A 60 -3.99 0.36 27.23
N GLN A 61 -3.09 1.25 26.82
CA GLN A 61 -1.87 1.48 27.59
C GLN A 61 -2.25 1.99 29.00
N PRO A 62 -1.47 1.69 30.05
CA PRO A 62 -1.78 2.12 31.40
C PRO A 62 -1.84 3.66 31.46
N GLY A 63 -3.06 4.19 31.46
CA GLY A 63 -3.35 5.63 31.44
C GLY A 63 -4.35 6.10 30.37
N GLU A 64 -4.75 5.25 29.41
CA GLU A 64 -5.73 5.65 28.40
C GLU A 64 -7.18 5.48 28.88
N SER A 65 -7.94 6.57 28.81
CA SER A 65 -9.37 6.62 29.15
C SER A 65 -10.23 6.04 28.01
N PRO A 66 -11.20 5.15 28.30
CA PRO A 66 -12.03 4.47 27.30
C PRO A 66 -13.19 5.33 26.80
N THR A 67 -12.90 6.55 26.34
CA THR A 67 -13.91 7.44 25.78
C THR A 67 -13.63 7.66 24.30
N LEU A 68 -14.10 6.73 23.48
CA LEU A 68 -14.99 6.96 22.34
C LEU A 68 -15.15 5.60 21.61
N ARG A 69 -16.28 4.93 21.85
CA ARG A 69 -16.87 4.01 20.87
C ARG A 69 -17.94 4.75 20.10
#